data_AF-A0A2E3RF46-F1
#
_entry.id   AF-A0A2E3RF46-F1
#
_cell.length_a   1.000
_cell.length_b   1.000
_cell.length_c   1.000
_cell.angle_alpha   90.00
_cell.angle_beta   90.00
_cell.angle_gamma   90.00
#
_symmetry.space_group_name_H-M   'P 1'
#
loop_
_entity.id
_entity.type
_entity.pdbx_description
1 polymer ?
#
loop_
_entity_poly.entity_id
_entity_poly.type
_entity_poly.pdbx_seq_one_letter_code
_entity_poly.pdbx_strand_id
1 'polypeptide(L)'
;MSIRFYQIAVLCFWMSTMSWLWVTKITPVLYRGDPPNHHAASVSQLIDKLPVVWDMKWNFRSIGWAANHVNETADGRLELLSRLQFNDWPHANETRSSWVMKQLSQWGYDTQDLQVKLTNRALLDANYSLREIESCIFLVDHSESNQMPWMRILGKVNKNRLMLAFHLEDRMLAERSIPIRSHSLISSEISPHGYMPRLRIGQRWSTYQINPLRPPTSSPGMIVATVERYDPMVWNGRLVETLLVVYRKDEGSGSRAAEQYLGRLWVRPDNGMVIKQEIMLLGSRLTLQRREDPEAKQMAKELLKGWSVPDTLPNATLHRKSRLPKEEKPQVQTP
;
A
#
# COMPACT_ATOMS: atom_id res chain seq x y z
N MET A 1 -42.36 -42.88 24.41
CA MET A 1 -42.15 -42.21 23.10
C MET A 1 -41.26 -40.95 23.16
N SER A 2 -40.96 -40.35 24.32
CA SER A 2 -40.24 -39.06 24.37
C SER A 2 -38.75 -39.11 24.02
N ILE A 3 -38.04 -40.21 24.30
CA ILE A 3 -36.57 -40.28 24.14
C ILE A 3 -36.12 -40.24 22.68
N ARG A 4 -36.85 -40.91 21.77
CA ARG A 4 -36.53 -40.94 20.34
C ARG A 4 -36.78 -39.58 19.69
N PHE A 5 -37.85 -38.89 20.09
CA PHE A 5 -38.15 -37.55 19.60
C PHE A 5 -37.07 -36.54 20.03
N TYR A 6 -36.63 -36.62 21.30
CA TYR A 6 -35.55 -35.77 21.80
C TYR A 6 -34.25 -35.96 21.01
N GLN A 7 -33.84 -37.21 20.76
CA GLN A 7 -32.63 -37.52 19.97
C GLN A 7 -32.72 -36.95 18.54
N ILE A 8 -33.88 -37.07 17.89
CA ILE A 8 -34.11 -36.51 16.56
C ILE A 8 -34.00 -34.97 16.60
N ALA A 9 -34.62 -34.33 17.59
CA ALA A 9 -34.56 -32.87 17.73
C ALA A 9 -33.12 -32.35 17.93
N VAL A 10 -32.33 -33.03 18.78
CA VAL A 10 -30.93 -32.69 18.99
C VAL A 10 -30.11 -32.84 17.70
N LEU A 11 -30.33 -33.92 16.95
CA LEU A 11 -29.62 -34.15 15.68
C LEU A 11 -29.98 -33.11 14.62
N CYS A 12 -31.27 -32.76 14.49
CA CYS A 12 -31.71 -31.70 13.57
C CYS A 12 -31.13 -30.33 13.94
N PHE A 13 -31.13 -29.99 15.23
CA PHE A 13 -30.52 -28.75 15.73
C PHE A 13 -29.02 -28.71 15.45
N TRP A 14 -28.32 -29.82 15.70
CA TRP A 14 -26.89 -29.93 15.42
C TRP A 14 -26.57 -29.80 13.93
N MET A 15 -27.34 -30.47 13.05
CA MET A 15 -27.18 -30.34 11.60
C MET A 15 -27.44 -28.92 11.12
N SER A 16 -28.46 -28.25 11.66
CA SER A 16 -28.77 -26.85 11.33
C SER A 16 -27.64 -25.90 11.74
N THR A 17 -27.13 -26.03 12.96
CA THR A 17 -26.01 -25.21 13.45
C THR A 17 -24.69 -25.48 12.71
N MET A 18 -24.39 -26.75 12.38
CA MET A 18 -23.21 -27.10 11.57
C MET A 18 -23.34 -26.59 10.14
N SER A 19 -24.51 -26.74 9.52
CA SER A 19 -24.78 -26.18 8.19
C SER A 19 -24.65 -24.67 8.19
N TRP A 20 -25.16 -23.99 9.21
CA TRP A 20 -25.02 -22.54 9.37
C TRP A 20 -23.55 -22.12 9.51
N LEU A 21 -22.76 -22.81 10.33
CA LEU A 21 -21.32 -22.56 10.45
C LEU A 21 -20.58 -22.82 9.13
N TRP A 22 -20.94 -23.89 8.41
CA TRP A 22 -20.30 -24.22 7.14
C TRP A 22 -20.55 -23.11 6.10
N VAL A 23 -21.80 -22.68 5.93
CA VAL A 23 -22.20 -21.61 5.01
C VAL A 23 -21.60 -20.25 5.39
N THR A 24 -21.51 -19.93 6.68
CA THR A 24 -21.06 -18.59 7.12
C THR A 24 -19.56 -18.48 7.34
N LYS A 25 -18.86 -19.58 7.63
CA LYS A 25 -17.42 -19.56 7.96
C LYS A 25 -16.55 -20.29 6.96
N ILE A 26 -16.99 -21.43 6.42
CA ILE A 26 -16.15 -22.29 5.56
C ILE A 26 -16.35 -21.91 4.09
N THR A 27 -17.59 -21.84 3.63
CA THR A 27 -17.92 -21.50 2.25
C THR A 27 -17.30 -20.17 1.78
N PRO A 28 -17.32 -19.07 2.57
CA PRO A 28 -16.71 -17.81 2.14
C PRO A 28 -15.18 -17.87 2.01
N VAL A 29 -14.52 -18.76 2.76
CA VAL A 29 -13.07 -18.96 2.65
C VAL A 29 -12.72 -19.72 1.37
N LEU A 30 -13.57 -20.67 0.96
CA LEU A 30 -13.41 -21.41 -0.30
C LEU A 30 -13.67 -20.52 -1.54
N TYR A 31 -14.51 -19.50 -1.41
CA TYR A 31 -14.75 -18.50 -2.47
C TYR A 31 -13.74 -17.35 -2.51
N ARG A 32 -12.68 -17.36 -1.67
CA ARG A 32 -11.56 -16.42 -1.85
C ARG A 32 -10.83 -16.77 -3.14
N GLY A 33 -11.18 -16.06 -4.22
CA GLY A 33 -10.43 -16.12 -5.46
C GLY A 33 -8.98 -15.71 -5.22
N ASP A 34 -8.10 -16.19 -6.10
CA ASP A 34 -6.70 -15.78 -6.05
C ASP A 34 -6.59 -14.25 -6.13
N PRO A 35 -5.70 -13.62 -5.34
CA PRO A 35 -5.45 -12.20 -5.50
C PRO A 35 -4.98 -11.92 -6.93
N PRO A 36 -5.30 -10.74 -7.50
CA PRO A 36 -4.64 -10.32 -8.72
C PRO A 36 -3.11 -10.40 -8.52
N ASN A 37 -2.39 -11.09 -9.39
CA ASN A 37 -0.95 -11.30 -9.25
C ASN A 37 -0.19 -10.07 -9.78
N HIS A 38 0.89 -9.66 -9.10
CA HIS A 38 1.85 -8.64 -9.58
C HIS A 38 2.25 -8.86 -11.03
N HIS A 39 2.45 -10.12 -11.44
CA HIS A 39 2.78 -10.44 -12.82
C HIS A 39 1.81 -9.80 -13.82
N ALA A 40 0.50 -9.98 -13.62
CA ALA A 40 -0.47 -9.52 -14.59
C ALA A 40 -0.57 -7.98 -14.60
N ALA A 41 -0.45 -7.34 -13.43
CA ALA A 41 -0.46 -5.88 -13.32
C ALA A 41 0.80 -5.25 -13.93
N SER A 42 1.98 -5.76 -13.58
CA SER A 42 3.26 -5.24 -14.06
C SER A 42 3.42 -5.44 -15.56
N VAL A 43 3.08 -6.60 -16.10
CA VAL A 43 3.13 -6.86 -17.55
C VAL A 43 2.18 -5.93 -18.31
N SER A 44 0.98 -5.69 -17.78
CA SER A 44 0.04 -4.74 -18.42
C SER A 44 0.61 -3.33 -18.46
N GLN A 45 1.34 -2.92 -17.40
CA GLN A 45 1.96 -1.59 -17.35
C GLN A 45 3.23 -1.47 -18.21
N LEU A 46 4.01 -2.54 -18.34
CA LEU A 46 5.18 -2.60 -19.23
C LEU A 46 4.80 -2.33 -20.70
N ILE A 47 3.60 -2.74 -21.12
CA ILE A 47 3.08 -2.49 -22.48
C ILE A 47 2.95 -0.98 -22.77
N ASP A 48 2.52 -0.19 -21.78
CA ASP A 48 2.23 1.23 -21.99
C ASP A 48 3.49 2.08 -22.20
N LYS A 49 4.68 1.59 -21.81
CA LYS A 49 6.03 2.21 -21.87
C LYS A 49 6.18 3.59 -21.21
N LEU A 50 5.11 4.36 -21.07
CA LEU A 50 5.08 5.66 -20.44
C LEU A 50 4.57 5.55 -19.01
N PRO A 51 5.04 6.44 -18.12
CA PRO A 51 4.44 6.63 -16.81
C PRO A 51 2.93 6.89 -16.91
N VAL A 52 2.15 6.28 -16.01
CA VAL A 52 0.72 6.60 -15.86
C VAL A 52 0.61 7.76 -14.88
N VAL A 53 -0.05 8.85 -15.29
CA VAL A 53 -0.20 10.08 -14.52
C VAL A 53 -1.61 10.19 -13.95
N TRP A 54 -1.71 10.77 -12.75
CA TRP A 54 -2.93 10.91 -11.98
C TRP A 54 -3.09 12.34 -11.47
N ASP A 55 -4.30 12.89 -11.56
CA ASP A 55 -4.69 14.07 -10.80
C ASP A 55 -5.07 13.66 -9.37
N MET A 56 -4.59 14.40 -8.38
CA MET A 56 -4.87 14.13 -6.98
C MET A 56 -5.81 15.18 -6.40
N LYS A 57 -6.88 14.72 -5.77
CA LYS A 57 -7.85 15.58 -5.07
C LYS A 57 -7.99 15.19 -3.61
N TRP A 58 -7.91 16.17 -2.72
CA TRP A 58 -8.24 16.01 -1.31
C TRP A 58 -9.67 16.49 -1.08
N ASN A 59 -10.54 15.55 -0.70
CA ASN A 59 -11.99 15.67 -0.69
C ASN A 59 -12.53 16.01 -2.09
N PHE A 60 -12.36 17.25 -2.54
CA PHE A 60 -12.74 17.78 -3.85
C PHE A 60 -11.76 18.82 -4.42
N ARG A 61 -10.77 19.29 -3.65
CA ARG A 61 -9.77 20.28 -4.06
C ARG A 61 -8.59 19.57 -4.72
N SER A 62 -8.10 20.05 -5.86
CA SER A 62 -6.86 19.53 -6.44
C SER A 62 -5.68 19.92 -5.57
N ILE A 63 -4.85 18.95 -5.23
CA ILE A 63 -3.71 19.09 -4.30
C ILE A 63 -2.39 18.70 -4.94
N GLY A 64 -2.39 18.25 -6.20
CA GLY A 64 -1.18 17.86 -6.92
C GLY A 64 -1.41 16.68 -7.86
N TRP A 65 -0.37 15.87 -8.05
CA TRP A 65 -0.36 14.78 -9.02
C TRP A 65 0.40 13.56 -8.51
N ALA A 66 0.08 12.41 -9.08
CA ALA A 66 0.85 11.19 -8.89
C ALA A 66 1.26 10.58 -10.22
N ALA A 67 2.31 9.78 -10.21
CA ALA A 67 2.70 8.98 -11.35
C ALA A 67 3.24 7.63 -10.89
N ASN A 68 3.01 6.59 -11.69
CA ASN A 68 3.63 5.27 -11.51
C ASN A 68 4.24 4.73 -12.80
N HIS A 69 5.35 4.00 -12.65
CA HIS A 69 6.04 3.27 -13.70
C HIS A 69 6.24 1.82 -13.31
N VAL A 70 6.46 1.02 -14.34
CA VAL A 70 7.22 -0.22 -14.21
C VAL A 70 8.40 -0.12 -15.15
N ASN A 71 9.59 -0.31 -14.62
CA ASN A 71 10.80 -0.45 -15.40
C ASN A 71 11.31 -1.89 -15.28
N GLU A 72 11.87 -2.42 -16.37
CA GLU A 72 12.59 -3.68 -16.36
C GLU A 72 14.08 -3.38 -16.25
N THR A 73 14.75 -3.94 -15.24
CA THR A 73 16.18 -3.76 -15.05
C THR A 73 16.95 -4.70 -15.97
N ALA A 74 18.23 -4.39 -16.23
CA ALA A 74 19.07 -5.16 -17.15
C ALA A 74 19.23 -6.65 -16.79
N ASP A 75 18.96 -7.03 -15.54
CA ASP A 75 19.01 -8.40 -15.03
C ASP A 75 17.65 -9.11 -15.02
N GLY A 76 16.62 -8.55 -15.67
CA GLY A 76 15.28 -9.13 -15.78
C GLY A 76 14.44 -9.02 -14.51
N ARG A 77 14.85 -8.18 -13.55
CA ARG A 77 14.01 -7.80 -12.41
C ARG A 77 13.07 -6.67 -12.81
N LEU A 78 11.99 -6.50 -12.04
CA LEU A 78 11.04 -5.41 -12.27
C LEU A 78 11.09 -4.41 -11.14
N GLU A 79 11.14 -3.14 -11.50
CA GLU A 79 11.15 -2.02 -10.60
C GLU A 79 9.86 -1.24 -10.74
N LEU A 80 9.03 -1.29 -9.70
CA LEU A 80 7.81 -0.51 -9.60
C LEU A 80 8.16 0.84 -8.98
N LEU A 81 8.00 1.91 -9.73
CA LEU A 81 8.27 3.27 -9.29
C LEU A 81 6.96 4.02 -9.11
N SER A 82 6.85 4.79 -8.04
CA SER A 82 5.71 5.65 -7.78
C SER A 82 6.20 6.97 -7.21
N ARG A 83 5.63 8.07 -7.68
CA ARG A 83 5.92 9.42 -7.22
C ARG A 83 4.61 10.15 -7.00
N LEU A 84 4.43 10.73 -5.83
CA LEU A 84 3.34 11.64 -5.52
C LEU A 84 3.95 13.00 -5.20
N GLN A 85 3.37 14.06 -5.75
CA GLN A 85 3.73 15.43 -5.47
C GLN A 85 2.47 16.14 -4.97
N PHE A 86 2.51 16.56 -3.72
CA PHE A 86 1.52 17.44 -3.12
C PHE A 86 2.02 18.87 -3.27
N ASN A 87 1.33 19.64 -4.11
CA ASN A 87 1.60 21.07 -4.31
C ASN A 87 0.95 21.91 -3.21
N ASP A 88 -0.11 21.39 -2.61
CA ASP A 88 -0.91 22.04 -1.57
C ASP A 88 -1.29 20.96 -0.56
N TRP A 89 -0.56 20.90 0.56
CA TRP A 89 -0.82 19.92 1.61
C TRP A 89 -2.07 20.32 2.40
N PRO A 90 -2.98 19.38 2.70
CA PRO A 90 -4.22 19.69 3.41
C PRO A 90 -3.94 20.32 4.77
N HIS A 91 -4.57 21.46 5.04
CA HIS A 91 -4.43 22.17 6.30
C HIS A 91 -4.85 21.31 7.49
N ALA A 92 -4.22 21.54 8.64
CA ALA A 92 -4.44 20.75 9.86
C ALA A 92 -5.92 20.61 10.26
N ASN A 93 -6.74 21.63 10.02
CA ASN A 93 -8.16 21.66 10.35
C ASN A 93 -9.01 20.65 9.55
N GLU A 94 -8.52 20.18 8.39
CA GLU A 94 -9.21 19.21 7.54
C GLU A 94 -8.78 17.75 7.81
N THR A 95 -7.82 17.54 8.72
CA THR A 95 -7.27 16.22 9.03
C THR A 95 -7.64 15.79 10.45
N ARG A 96 -8.36 14.67 10.61
CA ARG A 96 -8.89 14.22 11.91
C ARG A 96 -7.87 13.49 12.79
N SER A 97 -6.65 13.23 12.32
CA SER A 97 -5.60 12.61 13.14
C SER A 97 -4.19 12.81 12.58
N SER A 98 -3.09 12.89 13.34
CA SER A 98 -2.83 13.28 14.76
C SER A 98 -1.35 13.07 15.16
N TRP A 99 -0.45 12.56 14.30
CA TRP A 99 0.97 12.42 14.65
C TRP A 99 1.93 13.08 13.64
N VAL A 100 1.76 12.89 12.32
CA VAL A 100 2.60 13.55 11.30
C VAL A 100 2.55 15.06 11.48
N MET A 101 1.34 15.62 11.54
CA MET A 101 1.17 17.06 11.78
C MET A 101 1.76 17.51 13.12
N LYS A 102 1.66 16.68 14.18
CA LYS A 102 2.29 16.99 15.47
C LYS A 102 3.81 16.99 15.37
N GLN A 103 4.40 16.04 14.65
CA GLN A 103 5.85 15.98 14.44
C GLN A 103 6.34 17.14 13.58
N LEU A 104 5.63 17.46 12.49
CA LEU A 104 5.94 18.63 11.65
C LEU A 104 5.86 19.93 12.46
N SER A 105 4.81 20.12 13.24
CA SER A 105 4.68 21.31 14.11
C SER A 105 5.73 21.36 15.22
N GLN A 106 6.11 20.21 15.80
CA GLN A 106 7.13 20.12 16.84
C GLN A 106 8.51 20.54 16.32
N TRP A 107 8.74 20.47 15.01
CA TRP A 107 10.01 20.82 14.37
C TRP A 107 9.97 22.16 13.63
N GLY A 108 8.94 22.97 13.88
CA GLY A 108 8.89 24.36 13.42
C GLY A 108 8.47 24.55 11.95
N TYR A 109 7.98 23.50 11.29
CA TYR A 109 7.40 23.65 9.94
C TYR A 109 5.99 24.21 10.03
N ASP A 110 5.75 25.34 9.35
CA ASP A 110 4.38 25.80 9.10
C ASP A 110 3.74 24.90 8.04
N THR A 111 2.58 24.34 8.39
CA THR A 111 1.84 23.45 7.51
C THR A 111 1.10 24.18 6.38
N GLN A 112 1.13 25.52 6.37
CA GLN A 112 0.35 26.33 5.42
C GLN A 112 0.89 26.30 3.98
N ASP A 113 2.21 26.13 3.78
CA ASP A 113 2.84 26.12 2.44
C ASP A 113 3.71 24.88 2.19
N LEU A 114 3.47 23.79 2.93
CA LEU A 114 4.30 22.59 2.85
C LEU A 114 4.08 21.84 1.54
N GLN A 115 5.10 21.79 0.68
CA GLN A 115 5.11 20.86 -0.44
C GLN A 115 5.67 19.52 0.01
N VAL A 116 4.92 18.45 -0.26
CA VAL A 116 5.32 17.10 0.14
C VAL A 116 5.53 16.27 -1.12
N LYS A 117 6.69 15.64 -1.22
CA LYS A 117 6.98 14.67 -2.27
C LYS A 117 7.15 13.30 -1.64
N LEU A 118 6.42 12.32 -2.16
CA LEU A 118 6.59 10.92 -1.78
C LEU A 118 7.12 10.15 -2.97
N THR A 119 8.15 9.33 -2.75
CA THR A 119 8.61 8.36 -3.74
C THR A 119 8.56 6.97 -3.16
N ASN A 120 7.97 6.02 -3.90
CA ASN A 120 7.99 4.62 -3.55
C ASN A 120 8.68 3.83 -4.66
N ARG A 121 9.51 2.88 -4.26
CA ARG A 121 10.23 1.95 -5.12
C ARG A 121 10.00 0.55 -4.60
N ALA A 122 9.57 -0.37 -5.44
CA ALA A 122 9.48 -1.79 -5.09
C ALA A 122 10.20 -2.62 -6.15
N LEU A 123 11.12 -3.46 -5.70
CA LEU A 123 11.90 -4.33 -6.56
C LEU A 123 11.33 -5.74 -6.48
N LEU A 124 10.93 -6.27 -7.63
CA LEU A 124 10.44 -7.64 -7.82
C LEU A 124 11.51 -8.47 -8.52
N ASP A 125 11.63 -9.74 -8.15
CA ASP A 125 12.46 -10.68 -8.91
C ASP A 125 11.79 -11.13 -10.23
N ALA A 126 12.49 -11.97 -11.00
CA ALA A 126 11.98 -12.54 -12.25
C ALA A 126 10.69 -13.39 -12.08
N ASN A 127 10.40 -13.83 -10.85
CA ASN A 127 9.15 -14.52 -10.49
C ASN A 127 8.09 -13.55 -9.93
N TYR A 128 8.27 -12.24 -10.12
CA TYR A 128 7.36 -11.20 -9.67
C TYR A 128 7.13 -11.18 -8.15
N SER A 129 8.08 -11.74 -7.39
CA SER A 129 8.05 -11.74 -5.94
C SER A 129 8.80 -10.53 -5.40
N LEU A 130 8.22 -9.85 -4.40
CA LEU A 130 8.84 -8.70 -3.76
C LEU A 130 10.17 -9.10 -3.12
N ARG A 131 11.22 -8.30 -3.39
CA ARG A 131 12.54 -8.43 -2.78
C ARG A 131 12.87 -7.26 -1.88
N GLU A 132 12.63 -6.05 -2.36
CA GLU A 132 12.92 -4.82 -1.65
C GLU A 132 11.79 -3.81 -1.84
N ILE A 133 11.56 -2.99 -0.83
CA ILE A 133 10.68 -1.83 -0.93
C ILE A 133 11.36 -0.65 -0.25
N GLU A 134 11.20 0.53 -0.82
CA GLU A 134 11.68 1.77 -0.28
C GLU A 134 10.61 2.84 -0.44
N SER A 135 10.30 3.54 0.65
CA SER A 135 9.39 4.68 0.64
C SER A 135 10.10 5.87 1.26
N CYS A 136 10.15 6.99 0.55
CA CYS A 136 10.77 8.22 1.00
C CYS A 136 9.76 9.36 0.96
N ILE A 137 9.67 10.12 2.05
CA ILE A 137 8.94 11.37 2.14
C ILE A 137 9.96 12.50 2.19
N PHE A 138 9.81 13.46 1.29
CA PHE A 138 10.59 14.69 1.23
C PHE A 138 9.67 15.86 1.55
N LEU A 139 10.13 16.74 2.43
CA LEU A 139 9.54 18.05 2.65
C LEU A 139 10.28 19.00 1.73
N VAL A 140 9.61 19.44 0.67
CA VAL A 140 10.23 20.32 -0.32
C VAL A 140 10.04 21.74 0.16
N ASP A 141 11.08 22.28 0.80
CA ASP A 141 11.21 23.74 0.89
C ASP A 141 11.65 24.28 -0.48
N HIS A 142 11.29 25.52 -0.80
CA HIS A 142 11.54 26.19 -2.08
C HIS A 142 13.03 26.32 -2.46
N SER A 143 13.95 25.86 -1.61
CA SER A 143 15.40 25.94 -1.79
C SER A 143 16.07 24.55 -1.89
N GLU A 144 16.51 24.24 -3.11
CA GLU A 144 17.63 23.36 -3.52
C GLU A 144 17.55 21.81 -3.48
N SER A 145 18.34 21.25 -4.40
CA SER A 145 18.28 19.96 -5.09
C SER A 145 18.90 18.76 -4.35
N ASN A 146 19.29 18.90 -3.08
CA ASN A 146 20.02 17.85 -2.35
C ASN A 146 19.38 17.50 -0.99
N GLN A 147 18.05 17.52 -0.94
CA GLN A 147 17.32 17.23 0.30
C GLN A 147 17.32 15.73 0.60
N MET A 148 17.87 15.37 1.77
CA MET A 148 17.68 14.06 2.35
C MET A 148 16.19 13.81 2.64
N PRO A 149 15.71 12.56 2.55
CA PRO A 149 14.33 12.26 2.88
C PRO A 149 14.08 12.52 4.36
N TRP A 150 13.06 13.32 4.65
CA TRP A 150 12.57 13.57 6.01
C TRP A 150 12.20 12.25 6.71
N MET A 151 11.54 11.35 5.98
CA MET A 151 11.24 10.01 6.46
C MET A 151 11.56 8.98 5.38
N ARG A 152 12.20 7.88 5.78
CA ARG A 152 12.58 6.78 4.90
C ARG A 152 12.15 5.45 5.50
N ILE A 153 11.48 4.62 4.72
CA ILE A 153 11.08 3.27 5.09
C ILE A 153 11.80 2.33 4.17
N LEU A 154 12.64 1.47 4.74
CA LEU A 154 13.40 0.47 4.02
C LEU A 154 12.83 -0.90 4.32
N GLY A 155 12.57 -1.67 3.28
CA GLY A 155 12.03 -3.01 3.37
C GLY A 155 12.87 -4.01 2.61
N LYS A 156 13.26 -5.10 3.26
CA LYS A 156 13.89 -6.25 2.60
C LYS A 156 13.18 -7.53 2.95
N VAL A 157 12.92 -8.34 1.93
CA VAL A 157 12.34 -9.66 2.10
C VAL A 157 13.44 -10.65 2.45
N ASN A 158 13.31 -11.26 3.62
CA ASN A 158 14.15 -12.36 4.06
C ASN A 158 13.26 -13.58 4.31
N LYS A 159 13.43 -14.63 3.51
CA LYS A 159 12.56 -15.82 3.49
C LYS A 159 11.10 -15.42 3.24
N ASN A 160 10.22 -15.68 4.20
CA ASN A 160 8.79 -15.39 4.15
C ASN A 160 8.41 -14.17 5.02
N ARG A 161 9.37 -13.27 5.30
CA ARG A 161 9.13 -12.08 6.12
C ARG A 161 9.69 -10.84 5.44
N LEU A 162 8.91 -9.76 5.45
CA LEU A 162 9.35 -8.44 5.08
C LEU A 162 9.85 -7.72 6.34
N MET A 163 11.15 -7.44 6.37
CA MET A 163 11.80 -6.66 7.41
C MET A 163 11.72 -5.19 7.03
N LEU A 164 10.99 -4.38 7.80
CA LEU A 164 10.83 -2.94 7.59
C LEU A 164 11.62 -2.16 8.65
N ALA A 165 12.47 -1.25 8.23
CA ALA A 165 13.15 -0.26 9.07
C ALA A 165 12.60 1.13 8.76
N PHE A 166 12.20 1.85 9.81
CA PHE A 166 11.66 3.20 9.73
C PHE A 166 12.74 4.16 10.20
N HIS A 167 13.15 5.05 9.31
CA HIS A 167 14.13 6.09 9.54
C HIS A 167 13.45 7.44 9.43
N LEU A 168 13.88 8.35 10.29
CA LEU A 168 13.58 9.76 10.22
C LEU A 168 14.92 10.46 10.16
N GLU A 169 15.21 11.09 9.02
CA GLU A 169 16.56 11.52 8.66
C GLU A 169 17.55 10.36 8.89
N ASP A 170 18.56 10.55 9.75
CA ASP A 170 19.56 9.53 10.09
C ASP A 170 19.16 8.62 11.27
N ARG A 171 18.05 8.91 11.96
CA ARG A 171 17.65 8.18 13.17
C ARG A 171 16.69 7.03 12.84
N MET A 172 17.04 5.82 13.27
CA MET A 172 16.13 4.68 13.23
C MET A 172 15.06 4.82 14.33
N LEU A 173 13.79 4.89 13.92
CA LEU A 173 12.63 4.99 14.81
C LEU A 173 12.12 3.62 15.26
N ALA A 174 12.05 2.66 14.34
CA ALA A 174 11.50 1.34 14.61
C ALA A 174 11.96 0.32 13.57
N GLU A 175 11.92 -0.96 13.94
CA GLU A 175 12.06 -2.09 13.02
C GLU A 175 10.87 -3.03 13.18
N ARG A 176 10.44 -3.67 12.09
CA ARG A 176 9.30 -4.58 12.07
C ARG A 176 9.51 -5.75 11.14
N SER A 177 8.82 -6.84 11.46
CA SER A 177 8.83 -8.04 10.64
C SER A 177 7.40 -8.50 10.35
N ILE A 178 6.99 -8.37 9.09
CA ILE A 178 5.65 -8.74 8.62
C ILE A 178 5.75 -10.09 7.89
N PRO A 179 4.93 -11.09 8.24
CA PRO A 179 4.88 -12.31 7.44
C PRO A 179 4.29 -12.00 6.05
N ILE A 180 4.93 -12.48 5.01
CA ILE A 180 4.48 -12.30 3.63
C ILE A 180 4.23 -13.66 2.98
N ARG A 181 3.23 -13.72 2.11
CA ARG A 181 3.01 -14.89 1.26
C ARG A 181 3.79 -14.69 -0.04
N SER A 182 4.28 -15.78 -0.62
CA SER A 182 4.84 -15.72 -1.97
C SER A 182 3.81 -15.10 -2.92
N HIS A 183 4.25 -14.16 -3.77
CA HIS A 183 3.39 -13.42 -4.72
C HIS A 183 2.32 -12.50 -4.09
N SER A 184 2.38 -12.16 -2.80
CA SER A 184 1.41 -11.23 -2.21
C SER A 184 1.58 -9.79 -2.73
N LEU A 185 0.47 -9.13 -3.06
CA LEU A 185 0.40 -7.71 -3.43
C LEU A 185 0.68 -6.78 -2.25
N ILE A 186 1.94 -6.63 -1.84
CA ILE A 186 2.31 -5.59 -0.87
C ILE A 186 2.28 -4.25 -1.60
N SER A 187 1.33 -3.40 -1.22
CA SER A 187 1.21 -2.05 -1.76
C SER A 187 1.32 -1.02 -0.65
N SER A 188 1.86 0.13 -1.01
CA SER A 188 1.74 1.35 -0.21
C SER A 188 0.30 1.84 -0.31
N GLU A 189 -0.30 2.21 0.83
CA GLU A 189 -1.70 2.70 0.90
C GLU A 189 -2.00 3.84 -0.06
N ILE A 190 -0.98 4.67 -0.28
CA ILE A 190 -1.09 5.92 -1.01
C ILE A 190 -0.51 5.83 -2.42
N SER A 191 0.16 4.74 -2.80
CA SER A 191 0.63 4.59 -4.18
C SER A 191 -0.53 4.37 -5.14
N PRO A 192 -0.58 5.08 -6.28
CA PRO A 192 -1.53 4.77 -7.33
C PRO A 192 -1.30 3.36 -7.90
N HIS A 193 -2.40 2.65 -8.14
CA HIS A 193 -2.39 1.37 -8.85
C HIS A 193 -2.70 1.61 -10.33
N GLY A 194 -1.81 1.19 -11.24
CA GLY A 194 -2.02 1.32 -12.69
C GLY A 194 -3.04 0.33 -13.24
N TYR A 195 -2.91 -0.94 -12.83
CA TYR A 195 -3.63 -2.07 -13.41
C TYR A 195 -3.99 -3.10 -12.34
N MET A 196 -5.14 -3.75 -12.53
CA MET A 196 -5.65 -4.86 -11.74
C MET A 196 -6.47 -5.79 -12.65
N PRO A 197 -5.80 -6.62 -13.47
CA PRO A 197 -6.48 -7.47 -14.44
C PRO A 197 -7.12 -8.71 -13.79
N ARG A 198 -7.99 -9.37 -14.57
CA ARG A 198 -8.65 -10.64 -14.22
C ARG A 198 -9.58 -10.56 -13.01
N LEU A 199 -10.16 -9.39 -12.76
CA LEU A 199 -11.17 -9.22 -11.72
C LEU A 199 -12.50 -9.84 -12.10
N ARG A 200 -13.18 -10.42 -11.11
CA ARG A 200 -14.54 -10.96 -11.23
C ARG A 200 -15.39 -10.51 -10.06
N ILE A 201 -16.67 -10.21 -10.30
CA ILE A 201 -17.61 -9.87 -9.22
C ILE A 201 -17.64 -10.99 -8.17
N GLY A 202 -17.63 -10.63 -6.89
CA GLY A 202 -17.57 -11.54 -5.76
C GLY A 202 -16.15 -12.00 -5.39
N GLN A 203 -15.14 -11.73 -6.22
CA GLN A 203 -13.75 -12.06 -5.90
C GLN A 203 -13.29 -11.29 -4.66
N ARG A 204 -12.72 -12.02 -3.70
CA ARG A 204 -12.26 -11.50 -2.41
C ARG A 204 -10.87 -11.99 -2.09
N TRP A 205 -9.97 -11.10 -1.70
CA TRP A 205 -8.62 -11.45 -1.25
C TRP A 205 -8.16 -10.59 -0.08
N SER A 206 -7.16 -11.07 0.65
CA SER A 206 -6.53 -10.32 1.73
C SER A 206 -5.17 -9.82 1.29
N THR A 207 -4.81 -8.61 1.71
CA THR A 207 -3.46 -8.08 1.51
C THR A 207 -2.97 -7.26 2.70
N TYR A 208 -1.66 -7.02 2.76
CA TYR A 208 -1.05 -6.11 3.72
C TYR A 208 -0.84 -4.74 3.08
N GLN A 209 -1.16 -3.71 3.84
CA GLN A 209 -1.01 -2.33 3.40
C GLN A 209 0.00 -1.63 4.29
N ILE A 210 1.01 -1.03 3.66
CA ILE A 210 2.00 -0.19 4.35
C ILE A 210 1.57 1.27 4.19
N ASN A 211 1.40 1.98 5.30
CA ASN A 211 1.08 3.39 5.27
C ASN A 211 2.25 4.19 5.86
N PRO A 212 2.99 4.95 5.04
CA PRO A 212 4.13 5.72 5.52
C PRO A 212 3.72 6.89 6.43
N LEU A 213 2.45 7.30 6.39
CA LEU A 213 1.89 8.39 7.20
C LEU A 213 1.25 7.90 8.51
N ARG A 214 1.35 6.61 8.84
CA ARG A 214 0.93 6.09 10.15
C ARG A 214 2.14 5.98 11.08
N PRO A 215 1.95 6.07 12.43
CA PRO A 215 3.05 5.93 13.36
C PRO A 215 3.78 4.60 13.14
N PRO A 216 5.12 4.56 13.23
CA PRO A 216 5.90 3.32 13.17
C PRO A 216 5.58 2.31 14.27
N THR A 217 4.72 2.65 15.24
CA THR A 217 4.20 1.78 16.31
C THR A 217 2.81 1.20 16.02
N SER A 218 2.09 1.68 15.00
CA SER A 218 0.75 1.18 14.63
C SER A 218 0.79 -0.17 13.92
N SER A 219 0.02 -1.20 14.33
CA SER A 219 0.10 -2.52 13.69
C SER A 219 -0.24 -2.45 12.18
N PRO A 220 0.52 -3.11 11.28
CA PRO A 220 0.12 -3.26 9.88
C PRO A 220 -1.25 -3.94 9.82
N GLY A 221 -2.22 -3.27 9.21
CA GLY A 221 -3.55 -3.84 9.05
C GLY A 221 -3.58 -4.83 7.90
N MET A 222 -4.05 -6.05 8.15
CA MET A 222 -4.57 -6.87 7.06
C MET A 222 -5.86 -6.22 6.57
N ILE A 223 -5.91 -5.97 5.27
CA ILE A 223 -7.11 -5.45 4.61
C ILE A 223 -7.67 -6.52 3.69
N VAL A 224 -8.99 -6.47 3.51
CA VAL A 224 -9.71 -7.35 2.61
C VAL A 224 -10.21 -6.50 1.45
N ALA A 225 -9.90 -6.94 0.25
CA ALA A 225 -10.43 -6.38 -0.99
C ALA A 225 -11.54 -7.28 -1.51
N THR A 226 -12.63 -6.67 -1.98
CA THR A 226 -13.75 -7.38 -2.61
C THR A 226 -14.16 -6.64 -3.89
N VAL A 227 -14.35 -7.37 -4.98
CA VAL A 227 -14.99 -6.85 -6.20
C VAL A 227 -16.50 -6.93 -5.99
N GLU A 228 -17.16 -5.80 -5.80
CA GLU A 228 -18.57 -5.80 -5.35
C GLU A 228 -19.56 -5.86 -6.50
N ARG A 229 -19.37 -5.02 -7.52
CA ARG A 229 -20.36 -4.81 -8.60
C ARG A 229 -19.74 -4.10 -9.79
N TYR A 230 -20.53 -4.00 -10.86
CA TYR A 230 -20.34 -2.97 -11.88
C TYR A 230 -20.75 -1.60 -11.35
N ASP A 231 -19.96 -0.58 -11.65
CA ASP A 231 -20.17 0.80 -11.22
C ASP A 231 -19.75 1.71 -12.41
N PRO A 232 -20.62 1.92 -13.41
CA PRO A 232 -20.28 2.74 -14.56
C PRO A 232 -20.03 4.19 -14.11
N MET A 233 -19.02 4.84 -14.71
CA MET A 233 -18.67 6.22 -14.37
C MET A 233 -18.32 7.04 -15.60
N VAL A 234 -18.44 8.37 -15.49
CA VAL A 234 -17.97 9.28 -16.53
C VAL A 234 -16.48 9.54 -16.37
N TRP A 235 -15.69 9.24 -17.39
CA TRP A 235 -14.27 9.49 -17.44
C TRP A 235 -13.89 10.06 -18.81
N ASN A 236 -13.16 11.18 -18.82
CA ASN A 236 -12.83 11.94 -20.05
C ASN A 236 -14.07 12.25 -20.92
N GLY A 237 -15.19 12.60 -20.27
CA GLY A 237 -16.46 12.93 -20.94
C GLY A 237 -17.22 11.73 -21.51
N ARG A 238 -16.79 10.49 -21.25
CA ARG A 238 -17.42 9.27 -21.76
C ARG A 238 -17.88 8.39 -20.61
N LEU A 239 -19.03 7.73 -20.77
CA LEU A 239 -19.48 6.69 -19.85
C LEU A 239 -18.62 5.44 -20.07
N VAL A 240 -17.98 4.95 -19.01
CA VAL A 240 -17.12 3.77 -19.04
C VAL A 240 -17.60 2.78 -17.98
N GLU A 241 -17.77 1.53 -18.37
CA GLU A 241 -18.06 0.44 -17.45
C GLU A 241 -16.84 0.12 -16.59
N THR A 242 -17.04 -0.01 -15.27
CA THR A 242 -15.98 -0.38 -14.35
C THR A 242 -16.47 -1.38 -13.32
N LEU A 243 -15.55 -2.17 -12.79
CA LEU A 243 -15.70 -3.00 -11.60
C LEU A 243 -15.25 -2.18 -10.39
N LEU A 244 -16.10 -2.14 -9.36
CA LEU A 244 -15.76 -1.52 -8.08
C LEU A 244 -15.07 -2.52 -7.16
N VAL A 245 -13.81 -2.25 -6.83
CA VAL A 245 -13.07 -2.95 -5.78
C VAL A 245 -13.14 -2.13 -4.51
N VAL A 246 -13.56 -2.72 -3.40
CA VAL A 246 -13.65 -2.06 -2.10
C VAL A 246 -12.71 -2.72 -1.10
N TYR A 247 -11.88 -1.91 -0.44
CA TYR A 247 -11.00 -2.33 0.63
C TYR A 247 -11.63 -2.05 2.00
N ARG A 248 -11.62 -3.03 2.89
CA ARG A 248 -12.09 -2.92 4.27
C ARG A 248 -11.07 -3.52 5.25
N LYS A 249 -11.18 -3.17 6.53
CA LYS A 249 -10.44 -3.89 7.58
C LYS A 249 -10.98 -5.31 7.69
N ASP A 250 -10.11 -6.26 8.04
CA ASP A 250 -10.55 -7.64 8.27
C ASP A 250 -11.54 -7.73 9.45
N GLU A 251 -12.65 -8.43 9.24
CA GLU A 251 -13.81 -8.49 10.15
C GLU A 251 -13.49 -9.22 11.46
N GLY A 252 -12.37 -9.95 11.52
CA GLY A 252 -11.91 -10.68 12.71
C GLY A 252 -11.57 -9.79 13.91
N SER A 253 -11.56 -8.46 13.76
CA SER A 253 -11.22 -7.53 14.85
C SER A 253 -12.42 -7.10 15.72
N GLY A 254 -13.64 -7.63 15.50
CA GLY A 254 -14.80 -7.43 16.38
C GLY A 254 -15.29 -5.99 16.54
N SER A 255 -14.91 -5.07 15.64
CA SER A 255 -15.25 -3.64 15.72
C SER A 255 -16.29 -3.27 14.66
N ARG A 256 -17.28 -2.42 15.03
CA ARG A 256 -18.21 -1.78 14.08
C ARG A 256 -17.49 -1.01 12.95
N ALA A 257 -16.20 -0.71 13.13
CA ALA A 257 -15.34 -0.11 12.10
C ALA A 257 -14.98 -1.04 10.94
N ALA A 258 -15.34 -2.33 10.98
CA ALA A 258 -15.09 -3.29 9.89
C ALA A 258 -15.90 -2.97 8.61
N GLU A 259 -17.05 -2.30 8.74
CA GLU A 259 -17.88 -1.93 7.59
C GLU A 259 -17.38 -0.69 6.83
N GLN A 260 -16.55 0.14 7.48
CA GLN A 260 -16.03 1.36 6.87
C GLN A 260 -14.97 0.99 5.82
N TYR A 261 -15.17 1.47 4.59
CA TYR A 261 -14.18 1.28 3.54
C TYR A 261 -12.92 2.10 3.83
N LEU A 262 -11.78 1.48 3.61
CA LEU A 262 -10.45 2.11 3.66
C LEU A 262 -10.08 2.72 2.31
N GLY A 263 -10.61 2.16 1.24
CA GLY A 263 -10.38 2.65 -0.11
C GLY A 263 -11.26 1.94 -1.15
N ARG A 264 -11.29 2.51 -2.35
CA ARG A 264 -12.07 2.03 -3.50
C ARG A 264 -11.26 2.17 -4.78
N LEU A 265 -11.44 1.24 -5.72
CA LEU A 265 -10.89 1.33 -7.08
C LEU A 265 -11.99 1.10 -8.09
N TRP A 266 -11.95 1.88 -9.16
CA TRP A 266 -12.76 1.68 -10.35
C TRP A 266 -11.86 1.13 -11.44
N VAL A 267 -12.09 -0.13 -11.82
CA VAL A 267 -11.21 -0.90 -12.70
C VAL A 267 -11.97 -1.31 -13.94
N ARG A 268 -11.42 -1.08 -15.13
CA ARG A 268 -12.07 -1.53 -16.36
C ARG A 268 -12.08 -3.06 -16.44
N PRO A 269 -13.22 -3.68 -16.79
CA PRO A 269 -13.33 -5.13 -16.85
C PRO A 269 -12.54 -5.76 -18.01
N ASP A 270 -12.32 -5.03 -19.11
CA ASP A 270 -11.71 -5.55 -20.33
C ASP A 270 -10.19 -5.75 -20.20
N ASN A 271 -9.49 -4.75 -19.67
CA ASN A 271 -8.02 -4.75 -19.59
C ASN A 271 -7.48 -4.63 -18.16
N GLY A 272 -8.35 -4.47 -17.16
CA GLY A 272 -7.93 -4.27 -15.78
C GLY A 272 -7.37 -2.89 -15.50
N MET A 273 -7.52 -1.91 -16.40
CA MET A 273 -7.00 -0.57 -16.18
C MET A 273 -7.72 0.11 -15.01
N VAL A 274 -6.98 0.59 -14.02
CA VAL A 274 -7.56 1.38 -12.94
C VAL A 274 -7.76 2.82 -13.44
N ILE A 275 -9.00 3.30 -13.38
CA ILE A 275 -9.38 4.66 -13.82
C ILE A 275 -9.38 5.64 -12.65
N LYS A 276 -9.83 5.17 -11.49
CA LYS A 276 -9.98 6.00 -10.29
C LYS A 276 -9.63 5.18 -9.06
N GLN A 277 -8.97 5.84 -8.11
CA GLN A 277 -8.66 5.30 -6.80
C GLN A 277 -9.09 6.30 -5.72
N GLU A 278 -9.73 5.80 -4.66
CA GLU A 278 -10.05 6.59 -3.48
C GLU A 278 -9.48 5.92 -2.24
N ILE A 279 -8.92 6.72 -1.34
CA ILE A 279 -8.30 6.26 -0.11
C ILE A 279 -8.77 7.16 1.03
N MET A 280 -9.10 6.57 2.18
CA MET A 280 -9.35 7.31 3.40
C MET A 280 -8.03 7.57 4.13
N LEU A 281 -7.50 8.78 4.00
CA LEU A 281 -6.20 9.18 4.54
C LEU A 281 -6.37 10.33 5.53
N LEU A 282 -5.81 10.19 6.74
CA LEU A 282 -5.91 11.19 7.83
C LEU A 282 -7.36 11.62 8.14
N GLY A 283 -8.32 10.71 7.94
CA GLY A 283 -9.74 10.96 8.15
C GLY A 283 -10.45 11.71 7.02
N SER A 284 -9.73 12.03 5.94
CA SER A 284 -10.25 12.69 4.73
C SER A 284 -10.10 11.79 3.51
N ARG A 285 -10.76 12.16 2.40
CA ARG A 285 -10.77 11.34 1.19
C ARG A 285 -9.73 11.84 0.19
N LEU A 286 -8.68 11.06 -0.06
CA LEU A 286 -7.78 11.27 -1.19
C LEU A 286 -8.33 10.54 -2.41
N THR A 287 -8.53 11.26 -3.51
CA THR A 287 -8.96 10.70 -4.80
C THR A 287 -7.85 10.87 -5.82
N LEU A 288 -7.46 9.79 -6.49
CA LEU A 288 -6.57 9.79 -7.64
C LEU A 288 -7.38 9.44 -8.88
N GLN A 289 -7.34 10.32 -9.88
CA GLN A 289 -8.04 10.12 -11.16
C GLN A 289 -6.99 9.99 -12.27
N ARG A 290 -7.00 8.87 -13.00
CA ARG A 290 -6.09 8.63 -14.11
C ARG A 290 -6.31 9.67 -15.20
N ARG A 291 -5.21 10.26 -15.70
CA ARG A 291 -5.20 11.21 -16.82
C ARG A 291 -4.72 10.54 -18.10
N GLU A 292 -5.33 10.90 -19.22
CA GLU A 292 -4.91 10.44 -20.58
C GLU A 292 -4.77 11.60 -21.58
N ASP A 293 -4.99 12.83 -21.13
CA ASP A 293 -4.89 14.03 -21.94
C ASP A 293 -3.44 14.28 -22.43
N PRO A 294 -3.25 15.11 -23.48
CA PRO A 294 -1.93 15.37 -24.05
C PRO A 294 -0.91 15.91 -23.04
N GLU A 295 -1.33 16.73 -22.08
CA GLU A 295 -0.45 17.28 -21.05
C GLU A 295 0.06 16.17 -20.13
N ALA A 296 -0.81 15.24 -19.73
CA ALA A 296 -0.41 14.08 -18.94
C ALA A 296 0.63 13.20 -19.67
N LYS A 297 0.50 13.05 -20.99
CA LYS A 297 1.51 12.33 -21.81
C LYS A 297 2.84 13.08 -21.86
N GLN A 298 2.80 14.41 -21.92
CA GLN A 298 4.01 15.23 -21.88
C GLN A 298 4.69 15.15 -20.51
N MET A 299 3.93 15.29 -19.43
CA MET A 299 4.39 15.09 -18.06
C MET A 299 4.99 13.69 -17.87
N ALA A 300 4.36 12.65 -18.41
CA ALA A 300 4.87 11.29 -18.36
C ALA A 300 6.26 11.18 -19.05
N LYS A 301 6.46 11.82 -20.20
CA LYS A 301 7.77 11.85 -20.88
C LYS A 301 8.84 12.58 -20.06
N GLU A 302 8.48 13.68 -19.40
CA GLU A 302 9.39 14.43 -18.55
C GLU A 302 9.77 13.65 -17.29
N LEU A 303 8.78 13.01 -16.65
CA LEU A 303 9.00 12.17 -15.48
C LEU A 303 9.87 10.95 -15.80
N LEU A 304 9.72 10.37 -16.99
CA LEU A 304 10.54 9.25 -17.44
C LEU A 304 12.04 9.62 -17.47
N LYS A 305 12.37 10.83 -17.95
CA LYS A 305 13.76 11.34 -17.93
C LYS A 305 14.29 11.48 -16.50
N GLY A 306 13.45 11.92 -15.56
CA GLY A 306 13.78 12.10 -14.15
C GLY A 306 13.59 10.86 -13.25
N TRP A 307 13.26 9.70 -13.84
CA TRP A 307 13.21 8.40 -13.17
C TRP A 307 14.42 7.53 -13.48
N SER A 308 15.24 7.90 -14.47
CA SER A 308 16.60 7.42 -14.62
C SER A 308 17.35 7.64 -13.29
N VAL A 309 17.49 6.57 -12.52
CA VAL A 309 18.05 6.57 -11.17
C VAL A 309 19.47 7.15 -11.21
N PRO A 310 19.84 8.11 -10.33
CA PRO A 310 21.23 8.27 -9.96
C PRO A 310 21.65 6.96 -9.31
N ASP A 311 22.53 6.20 -9.98
CA ASP A 311 23.14 4.98 -9.47
C ASP A 311 23.45 5.16 -7.97
N THR A 312 22.74 4.42 -7.12
CA THR A 312 23.08 4.23 -5.71
C THR A 312 23.40 5.51 -4.91
N LEU A 313 22.45 5.97 -4.09
CA LEU A 313 22.88 6.58 -2.82
C LEU A 313 23.83 5.56 -2.13
N PRO A 314 25.00 6.00 -1.65
CA PRO A 314 26.07 5.10 -1.24
C PRO A 314 25.53 4.10 -0.24
N ASN A 315 25.86 2.83 -0.43
CA ASN A 315 25.58 1.75 0.50
C ASN A 315 26.02 2.18 1.90
N ALA A 316 25.09 2.74 2.68
CA ALA A 316 25.23 2.93 4.11
C ALA A 316 25.30 1.51 4.67
N THR A 317 26.53 1.03 4.74
CA THR A 317 26.87 -0.32 5.11
C THR A 317 26.39 -0.46 6.54
N LEU A 318 25.30 -1.20 6.74
CA LEU A 318 24.85 -1.66 8.05
C LEU A 318 25.87 -2.67 8.60
N HIS A 319 27.11 -2.22 8.83
CA HIS A 319 28.08 -2.93 9.66
C HIS A 319 27.80 -2.58 11.11
N ARG A 320 26.73 -3.17 11.65
CA ARG A 320 26.58 -3.30 13.10
C ARG A 320 27.54 -4.38 13.55
N LYS A 321 28.76 -4.00 13.96
CA LYS A 321 29.60 -4.86 14.81
C LYS A 321 28.79 -5.19 16.05
N SER A 322 28.29 -6.42 16.13
CA SER A 322 27.81 -7.02 17.36
C SER A 322 28.99 -7.16 18.31
N ARG A 323 29.27 -6.13 19.13
CA ARG A 323 30.01 -6.32 20.38
C ARG A 323 29.08 -7.09 21.32
N LEU A 324 29.24 -8.41 21.35
CA LEU A 324 28.88 -9.19 22.52
C LEU A 324 29.68 -8.65 23.72
N PRO A 325 29.07 -8.46 24.89
CA PRO A 325 29.81 -8.11 26.09
C PRO A 325 30.77 -9.26 26.41
N LYS A 326 32.04 -8.92 26.65
CA LYS A 326 33.04 -9.85 27.19
C LYS A 326 32.53 -10.32 28.56
N GLU A 327 32.39 -11.63 28.71
CA GLU A 327 32.29 -12.27 30.03
C GLU A 327 33.52 -11.90 30.85
N GLU A 328 33.27 -11.20 31.94
CA GLU A 328 34.23 -10.92 32.99
C GLU A 328 34.42 -12.21 33.80
N LYS A 329 35.59 -12.85 33.67
CA LYS A 329 35.95 -14.00 34.51
C LYS A 329 36.20 -13.52 35.95
N PRO A 330 35.66 -14.20 36.97
CA PRO A 330 35.94 -13.89 38.36
C PRO A 330 37.41 -14.18 38.68
N GLN A 331 38.08 -13.22 39.33
CA GLN A 331 39.41 -13.41 39.91
C GLN A 331 39.31 -14.44 41.05
N VAL A 332 40.01 -15.56 40.87
CA VAL A 332 40.30 -16.52 41.93
C VAL A 332 41.43 -15.94 42.78
N GLN A 333 41.13 -15.60 44.03
CA GLN A 333 42.15 -15.40 45.06
C GLN A 333 42.55 -16.77 45.63
N THR A 334 43.86 -17.01 45.73
CA THR A 334 44.45 -18.07 46.55
C THR A 334 45.94 -17.78 46.74
N PRO A 335 46.55 -18.30 47.82
CA PRO A 335 46.28 -18.08 49.24
C PRO A 335 47.15 -16.97 49.84
#